data_AF-A0A1S9CWX1-F1
#
_entry.id   AF-A0A1S9CWX1-F1
#
_cell.length_a   1.000
_cell.length_b   1.000
_cell.length_c   1.000
_cell.angle_alpha   90.00
_cell.angle_beta   90.00
_cell.angle_gamma   90.00
#
_symmetry.space_group_name_H-M   'P 1'
#
loop_
_entity.id
_entity.type
_entity.pdbx_description
1 polymer ?
#
loop_
_entity_poly.entity_id
_entity_poly.type
_entity_poly.pdbx_seq_one_letter_code
_entity_poly.pdbx_strand_id
1 'polypeptide(L)'
;MPTPAIAYLTRTFRAQAGVVISASHNPYYDNGIKFFGSDGMKLADAVESDIEAALDCPLATVDSSKLGRAHRIVDAEGRYIEFCKSTFGTGAKLNGLDRCGAERS
;
A
#
# COMPACT_ATOMS: atom_id res chain seq x y z
N MET A 1 3.01 5.05 4.64
CA MET A 1 2.12 3.90 4.89
C MET A 1 2.91 2.59 4.75
N PRO A 2 2.81 1.64 5.69
CA PRO A 2 3.39 0.31 5.54
C PRO A 2 2.80 -0.46 4.35
N THR A 3 3.57 -1.38 3.76
CA THR A 3 3.10 -2.27 2.67
C THR A 3 1.79 -3.00 2.98
N PRO A 4 1.59 -3.67 4.14
CA PRO A 4 0.31 -4.33 4.45
C PRO A 4 -0.87 -3.34 4.57
N ALA A 5 -0.61 -2.07 4.86
CA ALA A 5 -1.65 -1.06 4.89
C ALA A 5 -2.23 -0.77 3.49
N ILE A 6 -1.38 -0.77 2.45
CA ILE A 6 -1.87 -0.58 1.07
C ILE A 6 -2.71 -1.78 0.62
N ALA A 7 -2.30 -3.01 0.95
CA ALA A 7 -3.11 -4.21 0.67
C ALA A 7 -4.51 -4.12 1.32
N TYR A 8 -4.57 -3.74 2.60
CA TYR A 8 -5.84 -3.54 3.32
C TYR A 8 -6.70 -2.42 2.72
N LEU A 9 -6.09 -1.26 2.45
CA LEU A 9 -6.80 -0.08 1.93
C LEU A 9 -7.31 -0.31 0.51
N THR A 10 -6.58 -1.06 -0.32
CA THR A 10 -7.00 -1.43 -1.68
C THR A 10 -8.35 -2.15 -1.65
N ARG A 11 -8.49 -3.15 -0.78
CA ARG A 11 -9.77 -3.87 -0.59
C ARG A 11 -10.85 -2.96 -0.01
N THR A 12 -10.52 -2.18 1.01
CA THR A 12 -11.48 -1.34 1.75
C THR A 12 -12.06 -0.23 0.89
N PHE A 13 -11.23 0.37 0.02
CA PHE A 13 -11.66 1.37 -0.96
C PHE A 13 -12.27 0.76 -2.22
N ARG A 14 -12.32 -0.57 -2.35
CA ARG A 14 -12.73 -1.28 -3.57
C ARG A 14 -11.96 -0.78 -4.80
N ALA A 15 -10.68 -0.49 -4.60
CA ALA A 15 -9.80 -0.08 -5.67
C ALA A 15 -9.47 -1.30 -6.57
N GLN A 16 -9.19 -1.02 -7.85
CA GLN A 16 -8.82 -2.08 -8.79
C GLN A 16 -7.41 -2.61 -8.54
N ALA A 17 -6.52 -1.76 -8.02
CA ALA A 17 -5.15 -2.10 -7.65
C ALA A 17 -4.61 -1.15 -6.58
N GLY A 18 -3.60 -1.61 -5.85
CA GLY A 18 -2.81 -0.83 -4.92
C GLY A 18 -1.35 -0.78 -5.35
N VAL A 19 -0.69 0.37 -5.15
CA VAL A 19 0.73 0.54 -5.50
C VAL A 19 1.50 1.09 -4.31
N VAL A 20 2.65 0.48 -4.01
CA VAL A 20 3.60 0.98 -3.02
C VAL A 20 4.88 1.37 -3.73
N ILE A 21 5.29 2.62 -3.58
CA ILE A 21 6.62 3.09 -3.99
C ILE A 21 7.50 3.03 -2.74
N SER A 22 8.48 2.13 -2.72
CA SER A 22 9.35 1.92 -1.56
C SER A 22 10.64 1.20 -1.94
N ALA A 23 11.76 1.72 -1.42
CA ALA A 23 12.99 0.97 -1.21
C ALA A 23 12.77 0.02 -0.03
N SER A 24 12.32 -1.21 -0.27
CA SER A 24 11.87 -2.10 0.81
C SER A 24 12.94 -2.27 1.91
N HIS A 25 14.09 -2.85 1.54
CA HIS A 25 15.30 -2.93 2.35
C HIS A 25 16.54 -2.55 1.53
N ASN A 26 16.32 -2.01 0.33
CA ASN A 26 17.42 -1.65 -0.56
C ASN A 26 18.11 -0.39 -0.04
N PRO A 27 19.39 -0.19 -0.41
CA PRO A 27 20.08 1.07 -0.18
C PRO A 27 19.26 2.27 -0.67
N TYR A 28 19.48 3.44 -0.07
CA TYR A 28 18.66 4.65 -0.32
C TYR A 28 18.62 5.12 -1.79
N TYR A 29 19.57 4.67 -2.62
CA TYR A 29 19.63 4.97 -4.04
C TYR A 29 18.72 4.09 -4.90
N ASP A 30 18.22 2.98 -4.36
CA ASP A 30 17.29 2.10 -5.06
C ASP A 30 15.86 2.40 -4.64
N ASN A 31 14.93 2.39 -5.59
CA ASN A 31 13.49 2.38 -5.31
C ASN A 31 12.84 1.17 -5.95
N GLY A 32 11.75 0.71 -5.36
CA GLY A 32 10.92 -0.35 -5.92
C GLY A 32 9.46 0.09 -6.01
N ILE A 33 8.74 -0.53 -6.94
CA ILE A 33 7.29 -0.43 -7.04
C ILE A 33 6.71 -1.82 -6.74
N LYS A 34 5.75 -1.90 -5.81
CA LYS A 34 5.03 -3.14 -5.51
C LYS A 34 3.56 -2.96 -5.88
N PHE A 35 3.00 -3.91 -6.62
CA PHE A 35 1.61 -3.90 -7.04
C PHE A 35 0.77 -4.91 -6.26
N PHE A 36 -0.47 -4.53 -5.98
CA PHE A 36 -1.48 -5.35 -5.33
C PHE A 36 -2.75 -5.36 -6.18
N GLY A 37 -3.38 -6.53 -6.32
CA GLY A 37 -4.68 -6.67 -6.96
C GLY A 37 -5.80 -6.11 -6.11
N SER A 38 -7.02 -6.10 -6.67
CA SER A 38 -8.24 -5.67 -5.96
C SER A 38 -8.54 -6.46 -4.68
N ASP A 39 -8.04 -7.69 -4.58
CA ASP A 39 -8.11 -8.55 -3.41
C ASP A 39 -7.04 -8.25 -2.35
N GLY A 40 -6.16 -7.28 -2.61
CA GLY A 40 -5.05 -6.90 -1.73
C GLY A 40 -3.86 -7.86 -1.76
N MET A 41 -3.86 -8.86 -2.65
CA MET A 41 -2.74 -9.79 -2.82
C MET A 41 -1.76 -9.28 -3.87
N LYS A 42 -0.55 -9.86 -3.91
CA LYS A 42 0.40 -9.58 -5.01
C LYS A 42 -0.26 -9.96 -6.34
N LEU A 43 0.00 -9.18 -7.39
CA LEU A 43 -0.42 -9.55 -8.75
C LEU A 43 0.12 -10.94 -9.12
N ALA A 44 -0.67 -11.67 -9.91
CA ALA A 44 -0.23 -12.93 -10.48
C ALA A 44 0.88 -12.69 -11.51
N ASP A 45 1.84 -13.63 -11.60
CA ASP A 45 3.01 -13.50 -12.49
C ASP A 45 2.63 -13.19 -13.95
N ALA A 46 1.54 -13.79 -14.45
CA ALA A 46 1.02 -13.50 -15.79
C ALA A 46 0.68 -12.02 -16.00
N VAL A 47 0.08 -11.38 -14.98
CA VAL A 47 -0.26 -9.95 -15.04
C VAL A 47 1.01 -9.09 -14.92
N GLU A 48 1.99 -9.52 -14.14
CA GLU A 48 3.29 -8.83 -14.08
C GLU A 48 3.98 -8.84 -15.46
N SER A 49 3.99 -10.00 -16.15
CA SER A 49 4.51 -10.11 -17.51
C SER A 49 3.75 -9.25 -18.53
N ASP A 50 2.43 -9.15 -18.43
CA ASP A 50 1.63 -8.28 -19.30
C ASP A 50 1.97 -6.80 -19.08
N ILE A 51 2.20 -6.39 -17.84
CA ILE A 51 2.63 -5.02 -17.50
C ILE A 51 4.03 -4.75 -18.09
N GLU A 52 4.97 -5.68 -17.93
CA GLU A 52 6.32 -5.54 -18.50
C GLU A 52 6.29 -5.42 -20.03
N ALA A 53 5.51 -6.26 -20.71
CA ALA A 53 5.34 -6.17 -22.16
C ALA A 53 4.70 -4.83 -22.59
N ALA A 54 3.78 -4.28 -21.79
CA ALA A 54 3.16 -2.99 -22.05
C ALA A 54 4.13 -1.81 -21.84
N LEU A 55 5.14 -1.94 -20.97
CA LEU A 55 6.16 -0.90 -20.75
C LEU A 55 7.07 -0.70 -21.97
N ASP A 56 7.29 -1.75 -22.76
CA ASP A 56 8.07 -1.69 -24.01
C ASP A 56 7.30 -1.01 -25.17
N CYS A 57 5.98 -0.83 -25.01
CA CYS A 57 5.16 -0.14 -26.00
C CYS A 57 5.22 1.38 -25.83
N PRO A 58 5.08 2.16 -26.92
CA PRO A 58 4.98 3.62 -26.82
C PRO A 58 3.82 4.05 -25.91
N LEU A 59 4.08 4.97 -24.98
CA LEU A 59 3.05 5.52 -24.09
C LEU A 59 1.99 6.26 -24.91
N ALA A 60 0.75 5.77 -24.83
CA ALA A 60 -0.42 6.45 -25.38
C ALA A 60 -1.07 7.31 -24.28
N THR A 61 -1.31 8.59 -24.60
CA THR A 61 -2.08 9.49 -23.75
C THR A 61 -3.48 9.65 -24.29
N VAL A 62 -4.43 9.93 -23.39
CA VAL A 62 -5.81 10.25 -23.75
C VAL A 62 -6.03 11.76 -23.74
N ASP A 63 -7.09 12.22 -24.40
CA ASP A 63 -7.54 13.61 -24.32
C ASP A 63 -7.68 14.08 -22.86
N SER A 64 -7.44 15.36 -22.61
CA SER A 64 -7.53 15.96 -21.28
C SER A 64 -8.89 15.74 -20.61
N SER A 65 -9.97 15.67 -21.40
CA SER A 65 -11.34 15.40 -20.93
C SER A 65 -11.55 13.96 -20.41
N LYS A 66 -10.65 13.03 -20.74
CA LYS A 66 -10.69 11.61 -20.36
C LYS A 66 -9.66 11.25 -19.27
N LEU A 67 -8.85 12.22 -18.82
CA LEU A 67 -7.87 11.99 -17.75
C LEU A 67 -8.58 11.70 -16.41
N GLY A 68 -8.03 10.75 -15.66
CA GLY A 68 -8.45 10.46 -14.30
C GLY A 68 -8.14 11.61 -13.33
N ARG A 69 -8.77 11.59 -12.15
CA ARG A 69 -8.53 12.57 -11.08
C ARG A 69 -7.67 11.97 -9.98
N ALA A 70 -6.77 12.78 -9.42
CA ALA A 70 -5.95 12.40 -8.28
C ALA A 70 -6.48 13.07 -7.00
N HIS A 71 -6.60 12.28 -5.93
CA HIS A 71 -7.04 12.77 -4.62
C HIS A 71 -6.11 12.23 -3.54
N ARG A 72 -5.83 13.08 -2.53
CA ARG A 72 -5.06 12.67 -1.35
C ARG A 72 -6.02 12.19 -0.27
N ILE A 73 -5.76 11.00 0.25
CA ILE A 73 -6.50 10.42 1.37
C ILE A 73 -5.76 10.78 2.66
N VAL A 74 -6.40 11.59 3.52
CA VAL A 74 -5.78 12.13 4.74
C VAL A 74 -5.98 11.24 5.97
N ASP A 75 -6.97 10.35 5.94
CA ASP A 75 -7.37 9.50 7.07
C ASP A 75 -6.90 8.04 6.93
N ALA A 76 -6.03 7.75 5.95
CA ALA A 76 -5.54 6.40 5.65
C ALA A 76 -4.82 5.75 6.86
N GLU A 77 -4.04 6.53 7.59
CA GLU A 77 -3.34 6.08 8.80
C GLU A 77 -4.33 5.66 9.89
N GLY A 78 -5.32 6.51 10.18
CA GLY A 78 -6.34 6.24 11.19
C GLY A 78 -7.14 4.97 10.87
N ARG A 79 -7.55 4.78 9.61
CA ARG A 79 -8.24 3.57 9.16
C ARG A 79 -7.41 2.31 9.38
N TYR A 80 -6.10 2.37 9.10
CA TYR A 80 -5.21 1.23 9.29
C TYR A 80 -4.93 0.96 10.77
N ILE A 81 -4.80 2.00 11.60
CA ILE A 81 -4.65 1.87 13.06
C ILE A 81 -5.88 1.17 13.66
N GLU A 82 -7.09 1.57 13.29
CA GLU A 82 -8.31 0.92 13.78
C GLU A 82 -8.42 -0.52 13.30
N PHE A 83 -8.00 -0.83 12.06
CA PHE A 83 -7.87 -2.20 11.60
C PHE A 83 -6.92 -3.01 12.49
N CYS A 84 -5.71 -2.52 12.76
CA CYS A 84 -4.75 -3.19 13.63
C CYS A 84 -5.33 -3.45 15.04
N LYS A 85 -6.02 -2.45 15.62
CA LYS A 85 -6.70 -2.60 16.92
C LYS A 85 -7.77 -3.70 16.88
N SER A 86 -8.54 -3.77 15.79
CA SER A 86 -9.58 -4.80 15.63
C SER A 86 -9.00 -6.22 15.55
N THR A 87 -7.81 -6.39 14.95
CA THR A 87 -7.14 -7.70 14.85
C THR A 87 -6.50 -8.16 16.17
N PHE A 88 -6.22 -7.24 17.10
CA PHE A 88 -5.55 -7.53 18.37
C PHE A 88 -6.51 -8.05 19.46
N GLY A 89 -7.83 -8.03 19.22
CA GLY A 89 -8.86 -8.51 20.15
C GLY A 89 -9.21 -7.47 21.24
N THR A 90 -10.51 -7.32 21.53
CA THR A 90 -11.07 -6.26 22.40
C THR A 90 -10.70 -6.36 23.89
N GLY A 91 -9.99 -7.41 24.31
CA GLY A 91 -9.56 -7.63 25.70
C GLY A 91 -8.05 -7.76 25.90
N ALA A 92 -7.25 -7.75 24.84
CA ALA A 92 -5.80 -7.89 24.95
C ALA A 92 -5.19 -6.57 25.45
N LYS A 93 -4.52 -6.63 26.61
CA LYS A 93 -3.82 -5.49 27.21
C LYS A 93 -2.32 -5.71 27.09
N LEU A 94 -1.60 -4.74 26.51
CA LEU A 94 -0.13 -4.74 26.44
C LEU A 94 0.51 -4.18 27.74
N ASN A 95 -0.22 -4.22 28.86
CA ASN A 95 0.24 -3.66 30.12
C ASN A 95 1.48 -4.42 30.62
N GLY A 96 2.54 -3.69 31.00
CA GLY A 96 3.80 -4.28 31.47
C GLY A 96 4.85 -4.53 30.39
N LEU A 97 4.57 -4.18 29.13
CA LEU A 97 5.59 -4.14 28.08
C LEU A 97 6.17 -2.73 28.00
N ASP A 98 7.46 -2.60 28.32
CA ASP A 98 8.22 -1.38 28.04
C ASP A 98 8.46 -1.29 26.52
N ARG A 99 8.14 -0.14 25.92
CA ARG A 99 8.47 0.11 24.51
C ARG A 99 9.98 0.20 24.39
N CYS A 100 10.59 -0.72 23.65
CA CYS A 100 12.00 -0.60 23.29
C CYS A 100 12.18 0.68 22.48
N GLY A 101 12.91 1.66 23.03
CA GLY A 101 13.19 2.95 22.39
C GLY A 101 12.41 4.17 22.90
N ALA A 102 11.56 4.05 23.93
CA ALA A 102 11.08 5.23 24.64
C ALA A 102 12.15 5.69 25.63
N GLU A 103 13.03 6.59 25.21
CA GLU A 103 13.81 7.40 26.16
C GLU A 103 12.80 8.10 27.08
N ARG A 104 12.83 7.75 28.36
CA ARG A 104 12.07 8.45 29.40
C ARG A 104 12.65 9.86 29.47
N SER A 105 11.88 10.85 29.02
CA SER A 105 12.12 12.27 29.33
C SER A 105 12.01 12.51 30.83
#